data_AF-A0A9W6R7Y2-F1
#
_entry.id   AF-A0A9W6R7Y2-F1
#
_cell.length_a   1.000
_cell.length_b   1.000
_cell.length_c   1.000
_cell.angle_alpha   90.00
_cell.angle_beta   90.00
_cell.angle_gamma   90.00
#
_symmetry.space_group_name_H-M   'P 1'
#
loop_
_entity.id
_entity.type
_entity.pdbx_description
1 polymer ?
#
loop_
_entity_poly.entity_id
_entity_poly.type
_entity_poly.pdbx_seq_one_letter_code
_entity_poly.pdbx_strand_id
1 'polypeptide(L)'
;MTRARQAGFGMLGLGIGYFIWYTPYSGLAKAMSDGLLPMLSSPVRGLVLLPASALGTLAAMPLTLAILRWWHYARRRRIGRVSLPFPGRETAISAFWMALIIGTTTLNFTFPGVSIALGLILMRVGTLVITPVVDLLRYRKIHWYSTVALGLCVLSGVVALADVHNYVLTIGAVASVLTYVVAYFGRFFVMSRHAKRGTIATDRRFFVEEHMTTPVLLVAILGVAALAGVGPLREGFTTFLGTSAAVPAFLIGVCYEGLFVFTSLIFLDRREYSFGVPVHVCSSLLAGVAASFLLGMLFGAPSPSVAQFVASGLVILAALMLSYPTILARFAAPVDPRRAASQPLLLFVCGGNAIRSPMAAAIARAELATVAGDGDWLVGSAGVAVEQPGGGIAPMAAKALRELDIPVPRHETRKLTAALCLESEAVFCMTAAHRKKIVALAPELSTRVHCLDRDGDIAEPAAGVYTSYVDCARRLQVLVRQRLDEINPQYGSAVAGGA
;
A
#
# COMPACT_ATOMS: atom_id res chain seq x y z
N MET A 1 12.30 17.67 -20.30
CA MET A 1 12.62 17.08 -18.98
C MET A 1 11.61 15.97 -18.69
N THR A 2 12.12 14.75 -18.55
CA THR A 2 11.45 13.46 -18.75
C THR A 2 10.56 13.01 -17.59
N ARG A 3 9.42 12.38 -17.92
CA ARG A 3 8.35 11.84 -17.03
C ARG A 3 8.77 10.65 -16.13
N ALA A 4 10.04 10.52 -15.79
CA ALA A 4 10.58 9.37 -15.05
C ALA A 4 10.36 9.42 -13.51
N ARG A 5 9.34 10.13 -13.01
CA ARG A 5 9.23 10.42 -11.55
C ARG A 5 7.90 10.11 -10.87
N GLN A 6 7.04 9.27 -11.44
CA GLN A 6 5.84 8.76 -10.75
C GLN A 6 5.71 7.23 -10.81
N ALA A 7 6.85 6.51 -10.75
CA ALA A 7 6.81 5.09 -10.43
C ALA A 7 6.46 4.93 -8.94
N GLY A 8 5.21 4.59 -8.63
CA GLY A 8 4.91 3.97 -7.34
C GLY A 8 5.68 2.66 -7.25
N PHE A 9 6.32 2.40 -6.10
CA PHE A 9 6.97 1.10 -5.90
C PHE A 9 5.92 0.00 -6.00
N GLY A 10 6.08 -0.93 -6.95
CA GLY A 10 5.28 -2.17 -6.95
C GLY A 10 5.47 -2.93 -5.63
N MET A 11 4.60 -3.91 -5.35
CA MET A 11 4.61 -4.61 -4.06
C MET A 11 5.98 -5.22 -3.70
N LEU A 12 6.71 -5.75 -4.69
CA LEU A 12 8.08 -6.23 -4.52
C LEU A 12 9.03 -5.09 -4.10
N GLY A 13 8.92 -3.92 -4.74
CA GLY A 13 9.71 -2.74 -4.38
C GLY A 13 9.40 -2.24 -2.96
N LEU A 14 8.13 -2.28 -2.54
CA LEU A 14 7.75 -1.97 -1.16
C LEU A 14 8.34 -2.99 -0.17
N GLY A 15 8.31 -4.28 -0.52
CA GLY A 15 8.93 -5.35 0.26
C GLY A 15 10.46 -5.20 0.39
N ILE A 16 11.14 -4.80 -0.68
CA ILE A 16 12.59 -4.51 -0.67
C ILE A 16 12.89 -3.27 0.17
N GLY A 17 12.11 -2.20 0.01
CA GLY A 17 12.25 -0.99 0.82
C GLY A 17 12.08 -1.29 2.32
N TYR A 18 11.06 -2.11 2.66
CA TYR A 18 10.88 -2.60 4.02
C TYR A 18 12.10 -3.37 4.52
N PHE A 19 12.63 -4.32 3.73
CA PHE A 19 13.81 -5.11 4.08
C PHE A 19 15.03 -4.22 4.39
N ILE A 20 15.31 -3.22 3.54
CA ILE A 20 16.46 -2.32 3.68
C ILE A 20 16.42 -1.55 5.00
N TRP A 21 15.25 -1.07 5.42
CA TRP A 21 15.11 -0.34 6.68
C TRP A 21 15.02 -1.26 7.90
N TYR A 22 14.50 -2.48 7.73
CA TYR A 22 14.34 -3.44 8.82
C TYR A 22 15.67 -4.04 9.28
N THR A 23 16.59 -4.34 8.37
CA THR A 23 17.89 -4.95 8.69
C THR A 23 18.73 -4.13 9.68
N PRO A 24 19.01 -2.83 9.44
CA PRO A 24 19.75 -2.02 10.41
C PRO A 24 18.94 -1.78 11.69
N TYR A 25 17.62 -1.65 11.59
CA TYR A 25 16.74 -1.49 12.76
C TYR A 25 16.85 -2.68 13.73
N SER A 26 16.65 -3.91 13.25
CA SER A 26 16.67 -5.12 14.09
C SER A 26 18.07 -5.44 14.59
N GLY A 27 19.09 -5.24 13.74
CA GLY A 27 20.49 -5.40 14.11
C GLY A 27 20.93 -4.46 15.23
N LEU A 28 20.64 -3.16 15.11
CA LEU A 28 20.98 -2.16 16.13
C LEU A 28 20.22 -2.41 17.44
N ALA A 29 18.91 -2.69 17.37
CA ALA A 29 18.12 -2.99 18.56
C ALA A 29 18.69 -4.17 19.36
N LYS A 30 19.09 -5.25 18.66
CA LYS A 30 19.70 -6.40 19.31
C LYS A 30 21.12 -6.11 19.81
N ALA A 31 21.96 -5.47 19.00
CA ALA A 31 23.32 -5.11 19.40
C ALA A 31 23.36 -4.26 20.67
N MET A 32 22.40 -3.34 20.83
CA MET A 32 22.25 -2.53 22.04
C MET A 32 21.76 -3.35 23.23
N SER A 33 20.77 -4.22 23.01
CA SER A 33 20.21 -5.06 24.07
C SER A 33 21.15 -6.13 24.58
N ASP A 34 22.08 -6.61 23.76
CA ASP A 34 23.07 -7.62 24.14
C ASP A 34 24.43 -7.00 24.52
N GLY A 35 24.58 -5.67 24.40
CA GLY A 35 25.81 -4.96 24.75
C GLY A 35 26.97 -5.22 23.77
N LEU A 36 26.67 -5.52 22.50
CA LEU A 36 27.67 -5.87 21.48
C LEU A 36 28.41 -4.66 20.90
N LEU A 37 27.87 -3.45 21.06
CA LEU A 37 28.51 -2.25 20.52
C LEU A 37 29.71 -1.85 21.39
N PRO A 38 30.90 -1.58 20.81
CA PRO A 38 32.12 -1.25 21.56
C PRO A 38 32.01 -0.04 22.49
N MET A 39 31.04 0.84 22.22
CA MET A 39 30.76 2.05 23.00
C MET A 39 29.87 1.81 24.24
N LEU A 40 29.40 0.58 24.47
CA LEU A 40 28.53 0.22 25.59
C LEU A 40 29.34 -0.41 26.72
N SER A 41 29.15 0.08 27.94
CA SER A 41 29.71 -0.53 29.16
C SER A 41 28.87 -1.69 29.69
N SER A 42 27.59 -1.75 29.32
CA SER A 42 26.64 -2.78 29.75
C SER A 42 25.47 -2.89 28.76
N PRO A 43 24.78 -4.04 28.70
CA PRO A 43 23.58 -4.21 27.89
C PRO A 43 22.48 -3.20 28.27
N VAL A 44 21.83 -2.59 27.27
CA VAL A 44 20.78 -1.58 27.50
C VAL A 44 19.42 -2.26 27.58
N ARG A 45 18.71 -2.07 28.69
CA ARG A 45 17.36 -2.63 28.89
C ARG A 45 16.35 -1.97 27.94
N GLY A 46 15.41 -2.75 27.42
CA GLY A 46 14.42 -2.28 26.45
C GLY A 46 13.63 -1.04 26.85
N LEU A 47 13.14 -0.99 28.09
CA LEU A 47 12.39 0.16 28.59
C LEU A 47 13.24 1.43 28.73
N VAL A 48 14.56 1.31 28.91
CA VAL A 48 15.48 2.47 28.95
C VAL A 48 15.77 2.96 27.53
N LEU A 49 15.79 2.05 26.55
CA LEU A 49 16.03 2.33 25.13
C LEU A 49 14.84 3.01 24.43
N LEU A 50 13.60 2.67 24.82
CA LEU A 50 12.37 3.12 24.16
C LEU A 50 12.23 4.65 24.02
N PRO A 51 12.53 5.49 25.04
CA PRO A 51 12.39 6.94 24.90
C PRO A 51 13.28 7.52 23.79
N ALA A 52 14.53 7.09 23.71
CA ALA A 52 15.47 7.56 22.69
C ALA A 52 15.03 7.13 21.27
N SER A 53 14.56 5.88 21.10
CA SER A 53 14.04 5.43 19.81
C SER A 53 12.74 6.14 19.43
N ALA A 54 11.83 6.38 20.37
CA ALA A 54 10.60 7.14 20.12
C ALA A 54 10.89 8.59 19.68
N LEU A 55 11.87 9.24 20.31
CA LEU A 55 12.35 10.56 19.90
C LEU A 55 12.99 10.54 18.50
N GLY A 56 13.73 9.47 18.17
CA GLY A 56 14.26 9.23 16.82
C GLY A 56 13.16 9.15 15.76
N THR A 57 12.11 8.39 16.01
CA THR A 57 10.94 8.31 15.10
C THR A 57 10.24 9.66 14.98
N LEU A 58 10.06 10.38 16.09
CA LEU A 58 9.46 11.72 16.09
C LEU A 58 10.27 12.74 15.29
N ALA A 59 11.60 12.69 15.38
CA ALA A 59 12.49 13.57 14.64
C ALA A 59 12.57 13.24 13.14
N ALA A 60 12.49 11.96 12.78
CA ALA A 60 12.51 11.50 11.39
C ALA A 60 11.19 11.80 10.65
N MET A 61 10.06 11.76 11.35
CA MET A 61 8.72 11.98 10.79
C MET A 61 8.58 13.23 9.90
N PRO A 62 8.95 14.45 10.33
CA PRO A 62 8.81 15.65 9.49
C PRO A 62 9.65 15.57 8.22
N LEU A 63 10.86 15.00 8.29
CA LEU A 63 11.72 14.79 7.12
C LEU A 63 11.10 13.82 6.13
N THR A 64 10.57 12.70 6.62
CA THR A 64 9.87 11.69 5.81
C THR A 64 8.67 12.30 5.08
N LEU A 65 7.82 13.04 5.79
CA LEU A 65 6.67 13.71 5.19
C LEU A 65 7.07 14.80 4.19
N ALA A 66 8.20 15.48 4.42
CA ALA A 66 8.76 16.46 3.49
C ALA A 66 9.28 15.80 2.20
N ILE A 67 9.97 14.67 2.29
CA ILE A 67 10.45 13.90 1.14
C ILE A 67 9.28 13.39 0.29
N LEU A 68 8.23 12.86 0.93
CA LEU A 68 7.05 12.34 0.23
C LEU A 68 6.18 13.44 -0.40
N ARG A 69 6.29 14.68 0.08
CA ARG A 69 5.50 15.84 -0.38
C ARG A 69 3.98 15.68 -0.25
N TRP A 70 3.53 14.86 0.70
CA TRP A 70 2.11 14.53 0.87
C TRP A 70 1.39 15.37 1.94
N TRP A 71 2.09 16.29 2.63
CA TRP A 71 1.53 17.11 3.72
C TRP A 71 0.22 17.83 3.41
N HIS A 72 -0.03 18.18 2.13
CA HIS A 72 -1.26 18.82 1.69
C HIS A 72 -2.53 17.96 1.81
N TYR A 73 -2.41 16.63 1.94
CA TYR A 73 -3.56 15.74 2.09
C TYR A 73 -4.09 15.71 3.53
N ALA A 74 -3.31 16.18 4.51
CA ALA A 74 -3.75 16.22 5.90
C ALA A 74 -4.90 17.21 6.08
N ARG A 75 -5.90 16.83 6.89
CA ARG A 75 -6.86 17.80 7.42
C ARG A 75 -6.15 18.95 8.08
N ARG A 76 -6.68 20.15 7.91
CA ARG A 76 -6.22 21.33 8.62
C ARG A 76 -7.28 21.80 9.60
N ARG A 77 -6.87 22.11 10.82
CA ARG A 77 -7.71 22.76 11.82
C ARG A 77 -7.12 24.12 12.13
N ARG A 78 -7.97 25.14 12.16
CA ARG A 78 -7.55 26.50 12.52
C ARG A 78 -7.51 26.60 14.05
N ILE A 79 -6.31 26.80 14.60
CA ILE A 79 -6.11 27.05 16.03
C ILE A 79 -5.58 28.49 16.13
N GLY A 80 -6.46 29.42 16.52
CA GLY A 80 -6.17 30.85 16.47
C GLY A 80 -5.88 31.36 15.05
N ARG A 81 -4.73 32.00 14.84
CA ARG A 81 -4.30 32.49 13.52
C ARG A 81 -3.57 31.44 12.67
N VAL A 82 -3.22 30.28 13.23
CA VAL A 82 -2.40 29.26 12.56
C VAL A 82 -3.28 28.09 12.10
N SER A 83 -3.06 27.62 10.87
CA SER A 83 -3.72 26.44 10.29
C SER A 83 -2.77 25.24 10.37
N LEU A 84 -2.96 24.41 11.40
CA LEU A 84 -2.11 23.25 11.64
C LEU A 84 -2.75 21.97 11.08
N PRO A 85 -1.92 21.02 10.57
CA PRO A 85 -2.42 19.71 10.21
C PRO A 85 -2.93 18.98 11.46
N PHE A 86 -4.10 18.35 11.38
CA PHE A 86 -4.75 17.71 12.51
C PHE A 86 -5.40 16.38 12.08
N PRO A 87 -5.20 15.28 12.81
CA PRO A 87 -5.77 13.98 12.43
C PRO A 87 -7.29 13.97 12.62
N GLY A 88 -7.98 13.17 11.82
CA GLY A 88 -9.34 12.75 12.17
C GLY A 88 -9.37 11.83 13.38
N ARG A 89 -10.57 11.62 13.91
CA ARG A 89 -10.81 10.65 15.00
C ARG A 89 -10.28 9.26 14.65
N GLU A 90 -10.63 8.76 13.46
CA GLU A 90 -10.29 7.40 13.04
C GLU A 90 -8.79 7.23 12.80
N THR A 91 -8.14 8.20 12.16
CA THR A 91 -6.69 8.20 11.95
C THR A 91 -5.93 8.35 13.27
N ALA A 92 -6.47 9.07 14.26
CA ALA A 92 -5.90 9.16 15.60
C ALA A 92 -6.02 7.82 16.36
N ILE A 93 -7.15 7.12 16.24
CA ILE A 93 -7.32 5.78 16.81
C ILE A 93 -6.35 4.80 16.14
N SER A 94 -6.21 4.84 14.81
CA SER A 94 -5.22 4.02 14.11
C SER A 94 -3.80 4.36 14.54
N ALA A 95 -3.48 5.64 14.70
CA ALA A 95 -2.18 6.10 15.14
C ALA A 95 -1.83 5.64 16.56
N PHE A 96 -2.83 5.55 17.45
CA PHE A 96 -2.68 4.97 18.79
C PHE A 96 -2.30 3.49 18.71
N TRP A 97 -3.02 2.69 17.92
CA TRP A 97 -2.69 1.29 17.72
C TRP A 97 -1.29 1.13 17.11
N MET A 98 -0.95 1.97 16.13
CA MET A 98 0.39 1.96 15.54
C MET A 98 1.46 2.34 16.57
N ALA A 99 1.24 3.30 17.46
CA ALA A 99 2.20 3.63 18.52
C ALA A 99 2.48 2.42 19.43
N LEU A 100 1.44 1.66 19.79
CA LEU A 100 1.61 0.41 20.53
C LEU A 100 2.40 -0.63 19.74
N ILE A 101 2.16 -0.75 18.43
CA ILE A 101 2.94 -1.61 17.54
C ILE A 101 4.43 -1.23 17.57
N ILE A 102 4.77 0.05 17.38
CA ILE A 102 6.17 0.51 17.37
C ILE A 102 6.88 0.19 18.69
N GLY A 103 6.24 0.53 19.81
CA GLY A 103 6.79 0.29 21.15
C GLY A 103 7.01 -1.20 21.44
N THR A 104 5.98 -2.03 21.21
CA THR A 104 6.07 -3.48 21.46
C THR A 104 7.03 -4.18 20.51
N THR A 105 7.12 -3.77 19.23
CA THR A 105 8.09 -4.33 18.29
C THR A 105 9.51 -4.12 18.77
N THR A 106 9.82 -2.92 19.27
CA THR A 106 11.15 -2.60 19.78
C THR A 106 11.44 -3.39 21.06
N LEU A 107 10.47 -3.48 21.98
CA LEU A 107 10.62 -4.26 23.22
C LEU A 107 10.85 -5.75 22.96
N ASN A 108 10.18 -6.33 21.96
CA ASN A 108 10.28 -7.76 21.67
C ASN A 108 11.71 -8.21 21.30
N PHE A 109 12.58 -7.31 20.83
CA PHE A 109 13.99 -7.61 20.57
C PHE A 109 14.91 -7.43 21.79
N THR A 110 14.39 -6.85 22.86
CA THR A 110 15.19 -6.42 24.02
C THR A 110 14.99 -7.29 25.27
N PHE A 111 14.08 -8.27 25.19
CA PHE A 111 13.89 -9.19 26.31
C PHE A 111 15.09 -10.14 26.43
N PRO A 112 15.62 -10.37 27.65
CA PRO A 112 16.71 -11.30 27.87
C PRO A 112 16.34 -12.71 27.38
N GLY A 113 17.27 -13.38 26.69
CA GLY A 113 17.06 -14.73 26.17
C GLY A 113 16.18 -14.83 24.92
N VAL A 114 15.63 -13.71 24.42
CA VAL A 114 14.90 -13.70 23.14
C VAL A 114 15.87 -13.42 21.99
N SER A 115 16.01 -14.38 21.07
CA SER A 115 16.76 -14.18 19.83
C SER A 115 15.97 -13.30 18.85
N ILE A 116 16.67 -12.67 17.88
CA ILE A 116 16.01 -11.86 16.83
C ILE A 116 14.96 -12.72 16.11
N ALA A 117 15.32 -13.96 15.76
CA ALA A 117 14.42 -14.89 15.09
C ALA A 117 13.18 -15.19 15.93
N LEU A 118 13.33 -15.51 17.22
CA LEU A 118 12.20 -15.83 18.09
C LEU A 118 11.23 -14.65 18.24
N GLY A 119 11.74 -13.45 18.50
CA GLY A 119 10.92 -12.24 18.60
C GLY A 119 10.16 -11.96 17.30
N LEU A 120 10.82 -12.11 16.15
CA LEU A 120 10.21 -12.00 14.84
C LEU A 120 9.07 -13.00 14.64
N ILE A 121 9.33 -14.29 14.88
CA ILE A 121 8.36 -15.35 14.61
C ILE A 121 7.10 -15.15 15.45
N LEU A 122 7.24 -14.90 16.75
CA LEU A 122 6.10 -14.73 17.66
C LEU A 122 5.20 -13.57 17.23
N MET A 123 5.80 -12.42 16.88
CA MET A 123 5.05 -11.28 16.36
C MET A 123 4.34 -11.61 15.04
N ARG A 124 5.06 -12.25 14.11
CA ARG A 124 4.61 -12.46 12.73
C ARG A 124 3.53 -13.54 12.62
N VAL A 125 3.68 -14.67 13.33
CA VAL A 125 2.67 -15.73 13.41
C VAL A 125 1.36 -15.17 13.95
N GLY A 126 1.41 -14.37 15.03
CA GLY A 126 0.22 -13.70 15.56
C GLY A 126 -0.49 -12.83 14.52
N THR A 127 0.25 -12.04 13.74
CA THR A 127 -0.34 -11.24 12.65
C THR A 127 -0.90 -12.08 11.50
N LEU A 128 -0.25 -13.19 11.13
CA LEU A 128 -0.72 -14.10 10.07
C LEU A 128 -2.04 -14.77 10.44
N VAL A 129 -2.24 -15.10 11.72
CA VAL A 129 -3.48 -15.75 12.19
C VAL A 129 -4.66 -14.77 12.17
N ILE A 130 -4.45 -13.50 12.51
CA ILE A 130 -5.55 -12.52 12.54
C ILE A 130 -5.95 -12.01 11.15
N THR A 131 -5.09 -12.08 10.13
CA THR A 131 -5.42 -11.47 8.83
C THR A 131 -6.61 -12.08 8.11
N PRO A 132 -6.76 -13.42 8.00
CA PRO A 132 -7.94 -14.00 7.35
C PRO A 132 -9.20 -13.65 8.11
N VAL A 133 -9.14 -13.58 9.45
CA VAL A 133 -10.26 -13.17 10.29
C VAL A 133 -10.69 -11.75 9.95
N VAL A 134 -9.75 -10.81 9.86
CA VAL A 134 -10.07 -9.42 9.49
C VAL A 134 -10.61 -9.32 8.06
N ASP A 135 -10.05 -10.05 7.10
CA ASP A 135 -10.51 -10.04 5.72
C ASP A 135 -11.94 -10.62 5.59
N LEU A 136 -12.22 -11.73 6.29
CA LEU A 136 -13.53 -12.37 6.33
C LEU A 136 -14.59 -11.49 7.02
N LEU A 137 -14.26 -10.87 8.17
CA LEU A 137 -15.12 -9.91 8.86
C LEU A 137 -15.46 -8.67 8.01
N ARG A 138 -14.69 -8.43 6.94
CA ARG A 138 -14.86 -7.32 6.01
C ARG A 138 -15.32 -7.77 4.62
N TYR A 139 -15.78 -9.02 4.49
CA TYR A 139 -16.31 -9.61 3.26
C TYR A 139 -15.36 -9.52 2.06
N ARG A 140 -14.03 -9.52 2.30
CA ARG A 140 -13.03 -9.52 1.23
C ARG A 140 -12.84 -10.93 0.68
N LYS A 141 -12.78 -11.07 -0.64
CA LYS A 141 -12.40 -12.33 -1.29
C LYS A 141 -10.91 -12.56 -1.08
N ILE A 142 -10.54 -13.67 -0.44
CA ILE A 142 -9.15 -14.09 -0.29
C ILE A 142 -8.79 -14.94 -1.49
N HIS A 143 -7.75 -14.55 -2.23
CA HIS A 143 -7.30 -15.32 -3.38
C HIS A 143 -6.56 -16.60 -2.96
N TRP A 144 -6.63 -17.63 -3.79
CA TRP A 144 -6.01 -18.93 -3.49
C TRP A 144 -4.49 -18.83 -3.27
N TYR A 145 -3.79 -18.00 -4.06
CA TYR A 145 -2.36 -17.80 -3.95
C TYR A 145 -1.99 -17.07 -2.64
N SER A 146 -2.86 -16.20 -2.14
CA SER A 146 -2.73 -15.55 -0.83
C SER A 146 -2.88 -16.56 0.30
N THR A 147 -3.84 -17.49 0.20
CA THR A 147 -4.02 -18.58 1.18
C THR A 147 -2.82 -19.51 1.22
N VAL A 148 -2.28 -19.90 0.07
CA VAL A 148 -1.07 -20.76 -0.01
C VAL A 148 0.13 -20.04 0.60
N ALA A 149 0.36 -18.77 0.25
CA ALA A 149 1.45 -17.97 0.81
C ALA A 149 1.32 -17.80 2.34
N LEU A 150 0.10 -17.55 2.83
CA LEU A 150 -0.18 -17.47 4.26
C LEU A 150 0.18 -18.79 4.97
N GLY A 151 -0.26 -19.93 4.41
CA GLY A 151 0.05 -21.26 4.96
C GLY A 151 1.56 -21.53 5.02
N LEU A 152 2.30 -21.17 3.97
CA LEU A 152 3.76 -21.28 3.94
C LEU A 152 4.44 -20.39 5.01
N CYS A 153 3.96 -19.17 5.21
CA CYS A 153 4.47 -18.28 6.25
C CYS A 153 4.18 -18.80 7.67
N VAL A 154 3.00 -19.39 7.91
CA VAL A 154 2.69 -20.02 9.20
C VAL A 154 3.57 -21.25 9.43
N LEU A 155 3.74 -22.10 8.42
CA LEU A 155 4.63 -23.27 8.48
C LEU A 155 6.08 -22.85 8.75
N SER A 156 6.56 -21.80 8.09
CA SER A 156 7.88 -21.22 8.35
C SER A 156 8.04 -20.80 9.81
N GLY A 157 7.02 -20.21 10.42
CA GLY A 157 7.03 -19.85 11.83
C GLY A 157 7.12 -21.07 12.74
N VAL A 158 6.36 -22.14 12.45
CA VAL A 158 6.38 -23.40 13.21
C VAL A 158 7.76 -24.06 13.13
N VAL A 159 8.36 -24.17 11.94
CA VAL A 159 9.70 -24.75 11.75
C VAL A 159 10.74 -23.99 12.57
N ALA A 160 10.68 -22.65 12.54
CA ALA A 160 11.64 -21.85 13.27
C ALA A 160 11.45 -21.88 14.80
N LEU A 161 10.24 -22.22 15.28
CA LEU A 161 9.98 -22.54 16.70
C LEU A 161 10.42 -23.97 17.09
N ALA A 162 10.64 -24.88 16.15
CA ALA A 162 11.04 -26.24 16.52
C ALA A 162 12.50 -26.32 17.00
N ASP A 163 13.33 -25.33 16.68
CA ASP A 163 14.79 -25.35 16.81
C ASP A 163 15.34 -24.52 17.99
N VAL A 164 14.46 -23.84 18.71
CA VAL A 164 14.88 -23.07 19.88
C VAL A 164 14.78 -23.98 21.11
N HIS A 165 15.94 -24.47 21.55
CA HIS A 165 16.04 -25.45 22.65
C HIS A 165 16.00 -24.84 24.07
N ASN A 166 15.94 -23.51 24.21
CA ASN A 166 15.82 -22.81 25.50
C ASN A 166 14.90 -21.59 25.37
N TYR A 167 13.66 -21.71 25.83
CA TYR A 167 12.70 -20.60 25.85
C TYR A 167 12.54 -20.05 27.26
N VAL A 168 13.08 -18.86 27.53
CA VAL A 168 12.65 -18.07 28.68
C VAL A 168 11.68 -17.00 28.20
N LEU A 169 10.44 -17.41 27.94
CA LEU A 169 9.34 -16.48 27.67
C LEU A 169 8.91 -15.84 28.99
N THR A 170 9.49 -14.67 29.27
CA THR A 170 9.05 -13.86 30.41
C THR A 170 7.59 -13.44 30.23
N ILE A 171 6.87 -13.24 31.33
CA ILE A 171 5.49 -12.73 31.31
C ILE A 171 5.42 -11.40 30.53
N GLY A 172 6.46 -10.56 30.64
CA GLY A 172 6.58 -9.31 29.89
C GLY A 172 6.67 -9.52 28.38
N ALA A 173 7.42 -10.51 27.91
CA ALA A 173 7.52 -10.84 26.49
C ALA A 173 6.16 -11.32 25.93
N VAL A 174 5.46 -12.19 26.67
CA VAL A 174 4.12 -12.65 26.28
C VAL A 174 3.13 -11.49 26.21
N ALA A 175 3.09 -10.64 27.24
CA ALA A 175 2.22 -9.47 27.27
C ALA A 175 2.52 -8.49 26.13
N SER A 176 3.80 -8.31 25.77
CA SER A 176 4.23 -7.46 24.66
C SER A 176 3.77 -8.02 23.31
N VAL A 177 3.93 -9.32 23.07
CA VAL A 177 3.45 -9.99 21.85
C VAL A 177 1.92 -9.94 21.74
N LEU A 178 1.19 -10.18 22.83
CA LEU A 178 -0.28 -10.06 22.84
C LEU A 178 -0.74 -8.64 22.52
N THR A 179 -0.12 -7.65 23.16
CA THR A 179 -0.39 -6.22 22.88
C THR A 179 -0.15 -5.89 21.41
N TYR A 180 0.95 -6.40 20.85
CA TYR A 180 1.29 -6.24 19.43
C TYR A 180 0.20 -6.81 18.50
N VAL A 181 -0.27 -8.04 18.76
CA VAL A 181 -1.31 -8.69 17.94
C VAL A 181 -2.65 -7.95 18.03
N VAL A 182 -3.07 -7.59 19.25
CA VAL A 182 -4.30 -6.81 19.47
C VAL A 182 -4.22 -5.45 18.77
N ALA A 183 -3.07 -4.78 18.84
CA ALA A 183 -2.87 -3.51 18.18
C ALA A 183 -2.94 -3.61 16.66
N TYR A 184 -2.38 -4.66 16.05
CA TYR A 184 -2.55 -4.92 14.62
C TYR A 184 -4.01 -5.18 14.24
N PHE A 185 -4.74 -5.95 15.04
CA PHE A 185 -6.18 -6.16 14.81
C PHE A 185 -6.95 -4.83 14.81
N GLY A 186 -6.73 -4.00 15.83
CA GLY A 186 -7.33 -2.66 15.93
C GLY A 186 -6.98 -1.76 14.76
N ARG A 187 -5.69 -1.71 14.38
CA ARG A 187 -5.21 -0.94 13.22
C ARG A 187 -5.85 -1.41 11.92
N PHE A 188 -5.82 -2.71 11.63
CA PHE A 188 -6.38 -3.25 10.39
C PHE A 188 -7.89 -3.05 10.30
N PHE A 189 -8.61 -3.16 11.42
CA PHE A 189 -10.05 -2.90 11.47
C PHE A 189 -10.37 -1.45 11.11
N VAL A 190 -9.66 -0.47 11.68
CA VAL A 190 -9.84 0.95 11.38
C VAL A 190 -9.43 1.27 9.94
N MET A 191 -8.26 0.81 9.51
CA MET A 191 -7.74 1.04 8.15
C MET A 191 -8.67 0.43 7.09
N SER A 192 -9.22 -0.77 7.31
CA SER A 192 -10.15 -1.42 6.36
C SER A 192 -11.51 -0.72 6.24
N ARG A 193 -11.89 0.09 7.23
CA ARG A 193 -13.14 0.86 7.23
C ARG A 193 -12.98 2.22 6.54
N HIS A 194 -11.86 2.88 6.76
CA HIS A 194 -11.68 4.31 6.42
C HIS A 194 -10.63 4.60 5.35
N ALA A 195 -9.78 3.63 5.03
CA ALA A 195 -8.79 3.69 3.96
C ALA A 195 -8.89 2.42 3.11
N LYS A 196 -7.91 2.19 2.23
CA LYS A 196 -7.82 0.99 1.39
C LYS A 196 -8.99 0.88 0.41
N ARG A 197 -9.61 2.03 0.08
CA ARG A 197 -10.74 2.17 -0.88
C ARG A 197 -10.25 2.50 -2.28
N GLY A 198 -8.96 2.75 -2.44
CA GLY A 198 -8.35 3.06 -3.72
C GLY A 198 -8.42 4.52 -4.14
N THR A 199 -9.09 5.36 -3.37
CA THR A 199 -9.08 6.81 -3.64
C THR A 199 -7.78 7.40 -3.11
N ILE A 200 -6.91 7.86 -4.03
CA ILE A 200 -5.58 8.40 -3.68
C ILE A 200 -5.66 9.45 -2.57
N ALA A 201 -6.64 10.35 -2.66
CA ALA A 201 -6.81 11.41 -1.66
C ALA A 201 -7.10 10.85 -0.27
N THR A 202 -7.93 9.82 -0.14
CA THR A 202 -8.28 9.20 1.14
C THR A 202 -7.13 8.38 1.70
N ASP A 203 -6.49 7.57 0.86
CA ASP A 203 -5.42 6.66 1.29
C ASP A 203 -4.16 7.46 1.68
N ARG A 204 -3.79 8.49 0.90
CA ARG A 204 -2.67 9.38 1.26
C ARG A 204 -2.99 10.26 2.46
N ARG A 205 -4.23 10.70 2.62
CA ARG A 205 -4.64 11.42 3.84
C ARG A 205 -4.54 10.55 5.08
N PHE A 206 -5.04 9.31 5.01
CA PHE A 206 -4.91 8.36 6.11
C PHE A 206 -3.44 8.13 6.45
N PHE A 207 -2.61 7.89 5.44
CA PHE A 207 -1.16 7.74 5.60
C PHE A 207 -0.54 8.92 6.34
N VAL A 208 -0.76 10.15 5.85
CA VAL A 208 -0.13 11.36 6.44
C VAL A 208 -0.66 11.64 7.84
N GLU A 209 -1.98 11.53 8.07
CA GLU A 209 -2.59 11.77 9.38
C GLU A 209 -2.11 10.71 10.41
N GLU A 210 -1.97 9.44 10.03
CA GLU A 210 -1.42 8.38 10.89
C GLU A 210 0.07 8.64 11.18
N HIS A 211 0.89 8.87 10.15
CA HIS A 211 2.33 9.10 10.29
C HIS A 211 2.68 10.32 11.15
N MET A 212 1.92 11.41 11.02
CA MET A 212 2.15 12.61 11.82
C MET A 212 1.78 12.40 13.30
N THR A 213 0.81 11.55 13.57
CA THR A 213 0.22 11.41 14.91
C THR A 213 0.90 10.30 15.72
N THR A 214 1.31 9.21 15.07
CA THR A 214 1.87 8.03 15.74
C THR A 214 3.12 8.34 16.59
N PRO A 215 4.16 9.04 16.09
CA PRO A 215 5.36 9.30 16.89
C PRO A 215 5.08 10.23 18.07
N VAL A 216 4.15 11.19 17.90
CA VAL A 216 3.71 12.08 18.99
C VAL A 216 3.01 11.28 20.09
N LEU A 217 2.09 10.38 19.72
CA LEU A 217 1.41 9.51 20.67
C LEU A 217 2.37 8.53 21.34
N LEU A 218 3.33 7.98 20.61
CA LEU A 218 4.34 7.08 21.17
C LEU A 218 5.14 7.77 22.27
N VAL A 219 5.70 8.95 22.00
CA VAL A 219 6.44 9.74 23.01
C VAL A 219 5.53 10.11 24.19
N ALA A 220 4.28 10.51 23.93
CA ALA A 220 3.33 10.85 24.98
C ALA A 220 2.98 9.67 25.89
N ILE A 221 2.70 8.49 25.32
CA ILE A 221 2.39 7.26 26.09
C ILE A 221 3.57 6.88 26.98
N LEU A 222 4.79 6.89 26.44
CA LEU A 222 6.00 6.58 27.21
C LEU A 222 6.27 7.64 28.28
N GLY A 223 6.06 8.93 27.97
CA GLY A 223 6.23 10.04 28.91
C GLY A 223 5.25 9.98 30.07
N VAL A 224 3.97 9.70 29.81
CA VAL A 224 2.95 9.49 30.86
C VAL A 224 3.34 8.32 31.77
N ALA A 225 3.81 7.20 31.20
CA ALA A 225 4.27 6.06 31.99
C ALA A 225 5.52 6.39 32.84
N ALA A 226 6.45 7.20 32.32
CA ALA A 226 7.62 7.67 33.08
C ALA A 226 7.23 8.59 34.25
N LEU A 227 6.26 9.49 34.03
CA LEU A 227 5.69 10.36 35.06
C LEU A 227 4.92 9.55 36.11
N ALA A 228 4.19 8.51 35.69
CA ALA A 228 3.46 7.58 36.56
C ALA A 228 4.37 6.66 37.40
N GLY A 229 5.70 6.75 37.27
CA GLY A 229 6.65 6.07 38.15
C GLY A 229 7.30 4.82 37.57
N VAL A 230 7.17 4.54 36.27
CA VAL A 230 7.92 3.45 35.62
C VAL A 230 9.40 3.83 35.54
N GLY A 231 10.18 3.39 36.54
CA GLY A 231 11.59 3.76 36.74
C GLY A 231 12.48 3.68 35.49
N PRO A 232 12.53 2.54 34.77
CA PRO A 232 13.34 2.42 33.55
C PRO A 232 12.97 3.39 32.43
N LEU A 233 11.69 3.74 32.27
CA LEU A 233 11.27 4.74 31.29
C LEU A 233 11.70 6.14 31.70
N ARG A 234 11.65 6.46 33.00
CA ARG A 234 12.13 7.74 33.53
C ARG A 234 13.63 7.90 33.32
N GLU A 235 14.40 6.85 33.57
CA GLU A 235 15.84 6.79 33.26
C GLU A 235 16.09 7.07 31.77
N GLY A 236 15.32 6.41 30.89
CA GLY A 236 15.39 6.58 29.44
C GLY A 236 15.16 8.03 28.97
N PHE A 237 14.27 8.79 29.62
CA PHE A 237 14.02 10.21 29.31
C PHE A 237 15.00 11.20 29.94
N THR A 238 15.78 10.79 30.95
CA THR A 238 16.59 11.70 31.76
C THR A 238 18.08 11.43 31.59
N THR A 239 18.59 10.43 32.29
CA THR A 239 20.03 10.12 32.34
C THR A 239 20.52 9.46 31.06
N PHE A 240 19.73 8.58 30.46
CA PHE A 240 20.15 7.80 29.29
C PHE A 240 20.42 8.69 28.07
N LEU A 241 19.63 9.74 27.84
CA LEU A 241 19.81 10.65 26.71
C LEU A 241 21.15 11.41 26.73
N GLY A 242 21.77 11.55 27.89
CA GLY A 242 23.10 12.16 28.03
C GLY A 242 24.27 11.21 27.73
N THR A 243 24.00 9.94 27.47
CA THR A 243 25.05 8.92 27.23
C THR A 243 25.37 8.78 25.74
N SER A 244 26.57 8.28 25.43
CA SER A 244 26.96 7.93 24.04
C SER A 244 26.05 6.85 23.43
N ALA A 245 25.42 6.01 24.26
CA ALA A 245 24.46 4.99 23.85
C ALA A 245 23.13 5.58 23.33
N ALA A 246 22.82 6.85 23.61
CA ALA A 246 21.60 7.48 23.13
C ALA A 246 21.57 7.62 21.59
N VAL A 247 22.73 7.80 20.95
CA VAL A 247 22.84 7.97 19.49
C VAL A 247 22.37 6.72 18.72
N PRO A 248 22.92 5.51 18.96
CA PRO A 248 22.42 4.32 18.30
C PRO A 248 20.95 4.04 18.66
N ALA A 249 20.49 4.35 19.87
CA ALA A 249 19.07 4.21 20.22
C ALA A 249 18.16 5.15 19.43
N PHE A 250 18.60 6.39 19.20
CA PHE A 250 17.89 7.34 18.34
C PHE A 250 17.84 6.86 16.88
N LEU A 251 18.95 6.30 16.37
CA LEU A 251 19.00 5.74 15.02
C LEU A 251 18.04 4.57 14.81
N ILE A 252 17.80 3.73 15.83
CA ILE A 252 16.74 2.70 15.80
C ILE A 252 15.40 3.35 15.45
N GLY A 253 15.08 4.49 16.08
CA GLY A 253 13.87 5.26 15.82
C GLY A 253 13.77 5.81 14.40
N VAL A 254 14.89 6.32 13.87
CA VAL A 254 14.99 6.83 12.50
C VAL A 254 14.76 5.70 11.49
N CYS A 255 15.41 4.54 11.70
CA CYS A 255 15.19 3.37 10.85
C CYS A 255 13.74 2.87 10.93
N TYR A 256 13.12 2.92 12.11
CA TYR A 256 11.72 2.55 12.26
C TYR A 256 10.81 3.49 11.48
N GLU A 257 11.05 4.80 11.44
CA GLU A 257 10.22 5.70 10.62
C GLU A 257 10.26 5.33 9.14
N GLY A 258 11.45 4.98 8.61
CA GLY A 258 11.58 4.43 7.26
C GLY A 258 10.76 3.16 7.08
N LEU A 259 10.84 2.23 8.05
CA LEU A 259 10.05 1.01 8.04
C LEU A 259 8.54 1.27 8.06
N PHE A 260 8.11 2.22 8.86
CA PHE A 260 6.71 2.59 9.04
C PHE A 260 6.10 3.05 7.72
N VAL A 261 6.86 3.80 6.89
CA VAL A 261 6.41 4.21 5.55
C VAL A 261 6.05 3.01 4.70
N PHE A 262 6.99 2.06 4.54
CA PHE A 262 6.75 0.87 3.72
C PHE A 262 5.66 -0.02 4.30
N THR A 263 5.61 -0.15 5.63
CA THR A 263 4.54 -0.89 6.33
C THR A 263 3.16 -0.34 5.99
N SER A 264 2.99 0.97 6.09
CA SER A 264 1.72 1.64 5.81
C SER A 264 1.35 1.52 4.33
N LEU A 265 2.31 1.66 3.41
CA LEU A 265 2.07 1.51 1.98
C LEU A 265 1.69 0.07 1.59
N ILE A 266 2.35 -0.95 2.15
CA ILE A 266 2.01 -2.37 1.93
C ILE A 266 0.57 -2.63 2.39
N PHE A 267 0.17 -2.11 3.54
CA PHE A 267 -1.18 -2.36 4.08
C PHE A 267 -2.27 -1.48 3.49
N LEU A 268 -1.93 -0.32 2.92
CA LEU A 268 -2.86 0.52 2.15
C LEU A 268 -3.13 -0.01 0.74
N ASP A 269 -2.35 -0.98 0.25
CA ASP A 269 -2.65 -1.69 -0.99
C ASP A 269 -4.08 -2.26 -0.95
N ARG A 270 -4.82 -2.15 -2.06
CA ARG A 270 -6.26 -2.47 -2.11
C ARG A 270 -6.55 -3.94 -1.81
N ARG A 271 -5.61 -4.84 -2.11
CA ARG A 271 -5.72 -6.29 -1.89
C ARG A 271 -5.94 -6.64 -0.43
N GLU A 272 -6.38 -7.86 -0.18
CA GLU A 272 -6.61 -8.41 1.16
C GLU A 272 -5.37 -8.34 2.07
N TYR A 273 -5.57 -8.26 3.38
CA TYR A 273 -4.44 -8.30 4.32
C TYR A 273 -3.72 -9.65 4.29
N SER A 274 -4.44 -10.71 3.94
CA SER A 274 -3.91 -12.05 3.67
C SER A 274 -2.95 -12.09 2.48
N PHE A 275 -2.85 -11.02 1.69
CA PHE A 275 -1.82 -10.81 0.68
C PHE A 275 -0.69 -9.91 1.22
N GLY A 276 -1.03 -8.75 1.78
CA GLY A 276 -0.04 -7.76 2.23
C GLY A 276 0.79 -8.20 3.45
N VAL A 277 0.20 -8.93 4.40
CA VAL A 277 0.92 -9.41 5.59
C VAL A 277 1.96 -10.46 5.24
N PRO A 278 1.69 -11.47 4.38
CA PRO A 278 2.75 -12.33 3.87
C PRO A 278 3.93 -11.56 3.24
N VAL A 279 3.70 -10.53 2.42
CA VAL A 279 4.80 -9.70 1.87
C VAL A 279 5.64 -9.08 3.00
N HIS A 280 4.97 -8.45 3.96
CA HIS A 280 5.61 -7.84 5.12
C HIS A 280 6.38 -8.86 5.99
N VAL A 281 5.82 -10.05 6.19
CA VAL A 281 6.43 -11.16 6.93
C VAL A 281 7.67 -11.65 6.20
N CYS A 282 7.58 -11.92 4.90
CA CYS A 282 8.70 -12.39 4.11
C CYS A 282 9.88 -11.43 4.18
N SER A 283 9.63 -10.13 3.95
CA SER A 283 10.67 -9.10 4.03
C SER A 283 11.29 -9.01 5.42
N SER A 284 10.49 -9.10 6.49
CA SER A 284 11.01 -9.01 7.86
C SER A 284 11.84 -10.22 8.31
N LEU A 285 11.44 -11.44 7.90
CA LEU A 285 12.15 -12.66 8.27
C LEU A 285 13.51 -12.74 7.55
N LEU A 286 13.52 -12.42 6.25
CA LEU A 286 14.77 -12.30 5.49
C LEU A 286 15.68 -11.22 6.06
N ALA A 287 15.12 -10.07 6.45
CA ALA A 287 15.89 -8.98 7.07
C ALA A 287 16.47 -9.38 8.43
N GLY A 288 15.75 -10.17 9.23
CA GLY A 288 16.23 -10.72 10.50
C GLY A 288 17.41 -11.67 10.33
N VAL A 289 17.36 -12.56 9.34
CA VAL A 289 18.49 -13.47 9.02
C VAL A 289 19.70 -12.68 8.53
N ALA A 290 19.48 -11.69 7.66
CA ALA A 290 20.54 -10.80 7.20
C ALA A 290 21.18 -10.01 8.36
N ALA A 291 20.38 -9.50 9.30
CA ALA A 291 20.87 -8.80 10.48
C ALA A 291 21.69 -9.72 11.39
N SER A 292 21.23 -10.95 11.65
CA SER A 292 21.99 -11.94 12.43
C SER A 292 23.34 -12.27 11.80
N PHE A 293 23.39 -12.41 10.47
CA PHE A 293 24.64 -12.66 9.74
C PHE A 293 25.61 -11.46 9.81
N LEU A 294 25.09 -10.24 9.65
CA LEU A 294 25.88 -9.01 9.80
C LEU A 294 26.44 -8.86 11.22
N LEU A 295 25.64 -9.15 12.25
CA LEU A 295 26.12 -9.14 13.64
C LEU A 295 27.19 -10.22 13.89
N GLY A 296 27.06 -11.39 13.27
CA GLY A 296 28.08 -12.44 13.30
C GLY A 296 29.42 -11.97 12.72
N MET A 297 29.38 -11.34 11.53
CA MET A 297 30.59 -10.85 10.86
C MET A 297 31.25 -9.66 11.58
N LEU A 298 30.45 -8.74 12.11
CA LEU A 298 30.97 -7.49 12.69
C LEU A 298 31.32 -7.61 14.18
N PHE A 299 30.60 -8.46 14.94
CA PHE A 299 30.68 -8.52 16.40
C PHE A 299 30.84 -9.95 16.95
N GLY A 300 31.03 -10.96 16.09
CA GLY A 300 31.22 -12.35 16.53
C GLY A 300 29.98 -13.01 17.14
N ALA A 301 28.78 -12.50 16.83
CA ALA A 301 27.52 -13.09 17.28
C ALA A 301 27.29 -14.50 16.70
N PRO A 302 26.48 -15.37 17.36
CA PRO A 302 26.19 -16.72 16.87
C PRO A 302 25.55 -16.72 15.47
N SER A 303 25.97 -17.66 14.63
CA SER A 303 25.42 -17.81 13.28
C SER A 303 23.95 -18.28 13.29
N PRO A 304 23.17 -17.96 12.23
CA PRO A 304 21.82 -18.50 12.05
C PRO A 304 21.79 -20.03 12.08
N SER A 305 20.74 -20.60 12.66
CA SER A 305 20.59 -22.06 12.77
C SER A 305 20.02 -22.70 11.49
N VAL A 306 20.13 -24.03 11.38
CA VAL A 306 19.62 -24.77 10.19
C VAL A 306 18.12 -24.54 10.00
N ALA A 307 17.33 -24.52 11.08
CA ALA A 307 15.89 -24.25 10.96
C ALA A 307 15.59 -22.83 10.48
N GLN A 308 16.46 -21.84 10.78
CA GLN A 308 16.31 -20.49 10.24
C GLN A 308 16.56 -20.45 8.72
N PHE A 309 17.48 -21.26 8.20
CA PHE A 309 17.66 -21.42 6.76
C PHE A 309 16.46 -22.12 6.10
N VAL A 310 15.95 -23.19 6.70
CA VAL A 310 14.75 -23.89 6.20
C VAL A 310 13.53 -22.95 6.20
N ALA A 311 13.32 -22.21 7.29
CA ALA A 311 12.27 -21.19 7.40
C ALA A 311 12.42 -20.09 6.33
N SER A 312 13.65 -19.63 6.07
CA SER A 312 13.93 -18.67 4.99
C SER A 312 13.57 -19.22 3.61
N GLY A 313 13.84 -20.51 3.36
CA GLY A 313 13.42 -21.19 2.12
C GLY A 313 11.90 -21.21 1.93
N LEU A 314 11.14 -21.51 2.99
CA LEU A 314 9.67 -21.47 2.97
C LEU A 314 9.14 -20.05 2.73
N VAL A 315 9.78 -19.04 3.31
CA VAL A 315 9.46 -17.62 3.10
C VAL A 315 9.71 -17.19 1.66
N ILE A 316 10.81 -17.63 1.05
CA ILE A 316 11.11 -17.37 -0.37
C ILE A 316 10.04 -18.00 -1.26
N LEU A 317 9.64 -19.25 -0.97
CA LEU A 317 8.55 -19.90 -1.69
C LEU A 317 7.23 -19.14 -1.56
N ALA A 318 6.90 -18.64 -0.36
CA ALA A 318 5.72 -17.81 -0.14
C ALA A 318 5.77 -16.51 -0.96
N ALA A 319 6.94 -15.86 -1.04
CA ALA A 319 7.13 -14.65 -1.85
C ALA A 319 6.96 -14.93 -3.36
N LEU A 320 7.43 -16.08 -3.84
CA LEU A 320 7.21 -16.54 -5.22
C LEU A 320 5.72 -16.76 -5.50
N MET A 321 4.99 -17.37 -4.56
CA MET A 321 3.53 -17.56 -4.68
C MET A 321 2.77 -16.22 -4.77
N LEU A 322 3.16 -15.22 -3.97
CA LEU A 322 2.55 -13.87 -4.06
C LEU A 322 2.87 -13.17 -5.39
N SER A 323 3.98 -13.54 -6.04
CA SER A 323 4.41 -12.99 -7.33
C SER A 323 3.80 -13.71 -8.53
N TYR A 324 3.15 -14.87 -8.32
CA TYR A 324 2.59 -15.73 -9.37
C TYR A 324 1.71 -15.00 -10.39
N PRO A 325 0.75 -14.13 -10.01
CA PRO A 325 -0.08 -13.43 -11.00
C PRO A 325 0.72 -12.51 -11.91
N THR A 326 1.77 -11.88 -11.38
CA THR A 326 2.65 -11.00 -12.15
C THR A 326 3.52 -11.79 -13.12
N ILE A 327 3.99 -12.96 -12.69
CA ILE A 327 4.80 -13.87 -13.49
C ILE A 327 3.97 -14.41 -14.66
N LEU A 328 2.75 -14.91 -14.40
CA LEU A 328 1.84 -15.35 -15.45
C LEU A 328 1.52 -14.25 -16.46
N ALA A 329 1.26 -13.03 -16.01
CA ALA A 329 0.96 -11.90 -16.89
C ALA A 329 2.14 -11.58 -17.84
N ARG A 330 3.39 -11.74 -17.37
CA ARG A 330 4.59 -11.58 -18.21
C ARG A 330 4.73 -12.69 -19.25
N PHE A 331 4.40 -13.93 -18.90
CA PHE A 331 4.46 -15.05 -19.83
C PHE A 331 3.28 -15.10 -20.82
N ALA A 332 2.12 -14.54 -20.46
CA ALA A 332 0.94 -14.47 -21.31
C ALA A 332 0.95 -13.28 -22.30
N ALA A 333 1.90 -12.35 -22.18
CA ALA A 333 2.03 -11.21 -23.08
C ALA A 333 2.49 -11.68 -24.48
N PRO A 334 1.75 -11.39 -25.57
CA PRO A 334 2.20 -11.73 -26.91
C PRO A 334 3.46 -10.94 -27.27
N VAL A 335 4.54 -11.64 -27.62
CA VAL A 335 5.77 -11.03 -28.13
C VAL A 335 5.60 -10.78 -29.63
N ASP A 336 4.97 -9.65 -30.00
CA ASP A 336 5.04 -9.11 -31.35
C ASP A 336 6.06 -7.94 -31.38
N PRO A 337 7.24 -8.12 -31.99
CA PRO A 337 8.29 -7.10 -32.02
C PRO A 337 7.89 -5.82 -32.78
N ARG A 338 6.81 -5.80 -33.57
CA ARG A 338 6.28 -4.57 -34.18
C ARG A 338 5.38 -3.75 -33.24
N ARG A 339 4.82 -4.37 -32.20
CA ARG A 339 3.95 -3.72 -31.19
C ARG A 339 4.72 -3.17 -29.98
N ALA A 340 5.95 -3.62 -29.74
CA ALA A 340 6.76 -3.20 -28.59
C ALA A 340 7.11 -1.69 -28.58
N ALA A 341 6.90 -0.97 -29.69
CA ALA A 341 7.21 0.44 -29.82
C ALA A 341 6.00 1.40 -29.72
N SER A 342 4.75 0.90 -29.74
CA SER A 342 3.55 1.73 -29.69
C SER A 342 2.75 1.48 -28.40
N GLN A 343 2.53 2.53 -27.61
CA GLN A 343 1.66 2.50 -26.44
C GLN A 343 0.26 1.97 -26.80
N PRO A 344 -0.31 0.98 -26.08
CA PRO A 344 -1.60 0.39 -26.43
C PRO A 344 -2.73 1.41 -26.28
N LEU A 345 -3.61 1.53 -27.29
CA LEU A 345 -4.71 2.50 -27.32
C LEU A 345 -6.03 1.87 -26.85
N LEU A 346 -6.66 2.50 -25.86
CA LEU A 346 -8.03 2.22 -25.41
C LEU A 346 -8.99 3.27 -25.99
N LEU A 347 -10.01 2.87 -26.74
CA LEU A 347 -10.90 3.79 -27.45
C LEU A 347 -12.34 3.74 -26.96
N PHE A 348 -12.88 4.88 -26.53
CA PHE A 348 -14.30 5.02 -26.16
C PHE A 348 -15.13 5.62 -27.28
N VAL A 349 -16.30 5.03 -27.59
CA VAL A 349 -17.13 5.41 -28.74
C VAL A 349 -18.57 5.70 -28.36
N CYS A 350 -19.09 6.86 -28.76
CA CYS A 350 -20.53 7.19 -28.68
C CYS A 350 -21.06 7.73 -30.01
N GLY A 351 -22.21 8.41 -30.00
CA GLY A 351 -22.76 9.08 -31.20
C GLY A 351 -21.90 10.27 -31.64
N GLY A 352 -22.02 11.40 -30.94
CA GLY A 352 -21.42 12.69 -31.33
C GLY A 352 -20.07 13.05 -30.70
N ASN A 353 -19.48 12.17 -29.88
CA ASN A 353 -18.17 12.39 -29.23
C ASN A 353 -18.03 13.68 -28.39
N ALA A 354 -19.12 14.23 -27.86
CA ALA A 354 -19.12 15.46 -27.06
C ALA A 354 -19.48 15.24 -25.58
N ILE A 355 -20.18 14.15 -25.25
CA ILE A 355 -20.72 13.87 -23.90
C ILE A 355 -20.15 12.55 -23.35
N ARG A 356 -20.76 11.41 -23.68
CA ARG A 356 -20.49 10.11 -23.04
C ARG A 356 -19.07 9.59 -23.26
N SER A 357 -18.60 9.48 -24.52
CA SER A 357 -17.26 8.95 -24.80
C SER A 357 -16.09 9.82 -24.33
N PRO A 358 -16.11 11.17 -24.43
CA PRO A 358 -15.03 11.96 -23.85
C PRO A 358 -15.04 11.95 -22.32
N MET A 359 -16.21 11.88 -21.68
CA MET A 359 -16.28 11.67 -20.23
C MET A 359 -15.66 10.34 -19.83
N ALA A 360 -16.01 9.25 -20.52
CA ALA A 360 -15.44 7.92 -20.25
C ALA A 360 -13.92 7.90 -20.46
N ALA A 361 -13.41 8.57 -21.50
CA ALA A 361 -11.98 8.70 -21.74
C ALA A 361 -11.26 9.54 -20.66
N ALA A 362 -11.86 10.65 -20.20
CA ALA A 362 -11.30 11.46 -19.12
C ALA A 362 -11.23 10.67 -17.80
N ILE A 363 -12.31 9.94 -17.48
CA ILE A 363 -12.37 9.01 -16.35
C ILE A 363 -11.26 7.97 -16.48
N ALA A 364 -11.18 7.26 -17.61
CA ALA A 364 -10.19 6.21 -17.81
C ALA A 364 -8.75 6.72 -17.67
N ARG A 365 -8.45 7.91 -18.21
CA ARG A 365 -7.14 8.57 -18.02
C ARG A 365 -6.85 8.86 -16.55
N ALA A 366 -7.83 9.36 -15.81
CA ALA A 366 -7.68 9.64 -14.40
C ALA A 366 -7.44 8.35 -13.60
N GLU A 367 -8.18 7.28 -13.91
CA GLU A 367 -8.00 5.96 -13.29
C GLU A 367 -6.63 5.35 -13.66
N LEU A 368 -6.20 5.43 -14.92
CA LEU A 368 -4.89 4.93 -15.41
C LEU A 368 -3.71 5.68 -14.81
N ALA A 369 -3.85 6.99 -14.58
CA ALA A 369 -2.83 7.76 -13.86
C ALA A 369 -2.65 7.31 -12.39
N THR A 370 -3.59 6.55 -11.81
CA THR A 370 -3.48 6.05 -10.43
C THR A 370 -2.73 4.73 -10.29
N VAL A 371 -2.59 3.96 -11.37
CA VAL A 371 -2.01 2.61 -11.36
C VAL A 371 -0.67 2.67 -12.09
N ALA A 372 0.40 2.98 -11.36
CA ALA A 372 1.74 3.03 -11.92
C ALA A 372 2.28 1.60 -12.18
N GLY A 373 2.34 1.22 -13.45
CA GLY A 373 3.04 0.00 -13.90
C GLY A 373 3.05 -0.11 -15.42
N ASP A 374 4.25 -0.21 -16.02
CA ASP A 374 4.73 -0.61 -17.36
C ASP A 374 3.85 -0.66 -18.62
N GLY A 375 2.57 -0.27 -18.58
CA GLY A 375 1.70 -0.08 -19.73
C GLY A 375 1.18 1.35 -19.74
N ASP A 376 1.91 2.26 -20.38
CA ASP A 376 1.39 3.59 -20.69
C ASP A 376 0.24 3.42 -21.71
N TRP A 377 -0.98 3.17 -21.23
CA TRP A 377 -2.16 3.09 -22.10
C TRP A 377 -2.50 4.48 -22.64
N LEU A 378 -2.55 4.60 -23.96
CA LEU A 378 -3.17 5.76 -24.60
C LEU A 378 -4.68 5.62 -24.49
N VAL A 379 -5.38 6.71 -24.24
CA VAL A 379 -6.85 6.69 -24.13
C VAL A 379 -7.46 7.65 -25.15
N GLY A 380 -8.19 7.13 -26.12
CA GLY A 380 -8.91 7.90 -27.11
C GLY A 380 -10.42 7.94 -26.83
N SER A 381 -11.09 8.91 -27.45
CA SER A 381 -12.53 8.81 -27.71
C SER A 381 -12.86 9.17 -29.16
N ALA A 382 -13.96 8.67 -29.70
CA ALA A 382 -14.47 8.99 -31.02
C ALA A 382 -16.01 8.88 -31.07
N GLY A 383 -16.61 9.24 -32.21
CA GLY A 383 -18.06 9.15 -32.42
C GLY A 383 -18.45 8.59 -33.79
N VAL A 384 -19.49 7.76 -33.83
CA VAL A 384 -19.99 7.14 -35.07
C VAL A 384 -20.85 8.07 -35.92
N ALA A 385 -21.28 9.21 -35.36
CA ALA A 385 -22.18 10.17 -36.01
C ALA A 385 -21.64 11.61 -35.92
N VAL A 386 -20.31 11.77 -35.94
CA VAL A 386 -19.67 13.10 -35.99
C VAL A 386 -19.65 13.58 -37.44
N GLU A 387 -20.42 14.61 -37.73
CA GLU A 387 -20.45 15.28 -39.05
C GLU A 387 -19.41 16.41 -39.11
N GLN A 388 -19.28 17.18 -38.03
CA GLN A 388 -18.32 18.28 -37.90
C GLN A 388 -17.38 18.05 -36.70
N PRO A 389 -16.13 17.61 -36.96
CA PRO A 389 -15.08 17.49 -35.94
C PRO A 389 -14.64 18.83 -35.35
N GLY A 390 -13.88 18.80 -34.25
CA GLY A 390 -13.26 19.98 -33.64
C GLY A 390 -14.04 20.62 -32.49
N GLY A 391 -15.21 20.09 -32.14
CA GLY A 391 -15.99 20.55 -30.99
C GLY A 391 -15.39 20.10 -29.65
N GLY A 392 -15.52 20.91 -28.61
CA GLY A 392 -15.07 20.54 -27.26
C GLY A 392 -16.00 19.53 -26.54
N ILE A 393 -15.63 19.16 -25.32
CA ILE A 393 -16.55 18.46 -24.41
C ILE A 393 -17.72 19.41 -24.10
N ALA A 394 -18.95 18.88 -24.12
CA ALA A 394 -20.14 19.65 -23.80
C ALA A 394 -19.99 20.32 -22.41
N PRO A 395 -20.40 21.59 -22.21
CA PRO A 395 -20.15 22.32 -20.97
C PRO A 395 -20.67 21.62 -19.69
N MET A 396 -21.86 21.01 -19.77
CA MET A 396 -22.43 20.25 -18.65
C MET A 396 -21.66 18.97 -18.35
N ALA A 397 -21.15 18.28 -19.37
CA ALA A 397 -20.27 17.11 -19.22
C ALA A 397 -18.93 17.50 -18.56
N ALA A 398 -18.33 18.60 -19.00
CA ALA A 398 -17.10 19.13 -18.38
C ALA A 398 -17.32 19.56 -16.92
N LYS A 399 -18.49 20.15 -16.61
CA LYS A 399 -18.86 20.51 -15.24
C LYS A 399 -19.07 19.28 -14.36
N ALA A 400 -19.75 18.24 -14.87
CA ALA A 400 -19.95 16.98 -14.16
C ALA A 400 -18.63 16.25 -13.85
N LEU A 401 -17.66 16.27 -14.78
CA LEU A 401 -16.32 15.72 -14.52
C LEU A 401 -15.60 16.45 -13.38
N ARG A 402 -15.67 17.79 -13.33
CA ARG A 402 -15.08 18.58 -12.24
C ARG A 402 -15.72 18.30 -10.89
N GLU A 403 -17.03 18.03 -10.85
CA GLU A 403 -17.73 17.67 -9.62
C GLU A 403 -17.27 16.31 -9.05
N LEU A 404 -16.75 15.44 -9.89
CA LEU A 404 -16.14 14.17 -9.50
C LEU A 404 -14.62 14.26 -9.29
N ASP A 405 -14.05 15.47 -9.22
CA ASP A 405 -12.61 15.72 -9.14
C ASP A 405 -11.80 15.11 -10.30
N ILE A 406 -12.42 14.95 -11.48
CA ILE A 406 -11.78 14.41 -12.68
C ILE A 406 -11.25 15.55 -13.56
N PRO A 407 -9.94 15.58 -13.88
CA PRO A 407 -9.38 16.57 -14.79
C PRO A 407 -10.07 16.56 -16.15
N VAL A 408 -10.52 17.73 -16.62
CA VAL A 408 -11.11 17.88 -17.95
C VAL A 408 -9.98 18.06 -18.97
N PRO A 409 -9.74 17.09 -19.87
CA PRO A 409 -8.68 17.22 -20.85
C PRO A 409 -9.06 18.21 -21.96
N ARG A 410 -8.05 18.72 -22.67
CA ARG A 410 -8.30 19.27 -24.01
C ARG A 410 -8.79 18.12 -24.89
N HIS A 411 -9.93 18.32 -25.54
CA HIS A 411 -10.62 17.32 -26.34
C HIS A 411 -11.24 18.00 -27.55
N GLU A 412 -11.16 17.31 -28.68
CA GLU A 412 -11.79 17.70 -29.92
C GLU A 412 -12.60 16.51 -30.43
N THR A 413 -13.87 16.77 -30.76
CA THR A 413 -14.75 15.77 -31.32
C THR A 413 -14.14 15.26 -32.62
N ARG A 414 -14.14 13.94 -32.80
CA ARG A 414 -13.63 13.31 -34.02
C ARG A 414 -14.47 12.12 -34.43
N LYS A 415 -14.59 11.95 -35.74
CA LYS A 415 -15.31 10.82 -36.34
C LYS A 415 -14.53 9.53 -36.16
N LEU A 416 -15.24 8.45 -35.87
CA LEU A 416 -14.66 7.11 -35.83
C LEU A 416 -14.20 6.69 -37.23
N THR A 417 -12.99 6.17 -37.33
CA THR A 417 -12.42 5.61 -38.57
C THR A 417 -11.98 4.17 -38.35
N ALA A 418 -11.88 3.38 -39.43
CA ALA A 418 -11.36 2.02 -39.35
C ALA A 418 -9.91 2.00 -38.83
N ALA A 419 -9.08 2.96 -39.23
CA ALA A 419 -7.72 3.12 -38.74
C ALA A 419 -7.65 3.29 -37.20
N LEU A 420 -8.51 4.15 -36.62
CA LEU A 420 -8.58 4.31 -35.16
C LEU A 420 -8.97 3.01 -34.46
N CYS A 421 -9.91 2.24 -35.02
CA CYS A 421 -10.28 0.94 -34.48
C CYS A 421 -9.12 -0.07 -34.56
N LEU A 422 -8.38 -0.09 -35.67
CA LEU A 422 -7.25 -0.99 -35.90
C LEU A 422 -6.11 -0.74 -34.91
N GLU A 423 -5.80 0.54 -34.67
CA GLU A 423 -4.80 1.01 -33.70
C GLU A 423 -5.21 0.74 -32.24
N SER A 424 -6.50 0.52 -31.97
CA SER A 424 -7.02 0.32 -30.62
C SER A 424 -6.90 -1.13 -30.18
N GLU A 425 -6.28 -1.37 -29.04
CA GLU A 425 -6.20 -2.70 -28.43
C GLU A 425 -7.59 -3.14 -27.92
N ALA A 426 -8.41 -2.20 -27.45
CA ALA A 426 -9.82 -2.44 -27.13
C ALA A 426 -10.70 -1.21 -27.42
N VAL A 427 -11.94 -1.47 -27.85
CA VAL A 427 -12.93 -0.45 -28.19
C VAL A 427 -14.18 -0.63 -27.32
N PHE A 428 -14.52 0.38 -26.53
CA PHE A 428 -15.71 0.41 -25.69
C PHE A 428 -16.75 1.40 -26.21
N CYS A 429 -17.91 0.88 -26.59
CA CYS A 429 -18.99 1.68 -27.14
C CYS A 429 -20.17 1.84 -26.18
N MET A 430 -20.90 2.95 -26.26
CA MET A 430 -21.95 3.24 -25.28
C MET A 430 -23.23 2.43 -25.47
N THR A 431 -23.45 1.84 -26.65
CA THR A 431 -24.70 1.12 -26.97
C THR A 431 -24.45 -0.03 -27.94
N ALA A 432 -25.36 -1.02 -27.97
CA ALA A 432 -25.36 -2.11 -28.94
C ALA A 432 -25.47 -1.60 -30.39
N ALA A 433 -26.21 -0.50 -30.60
CA ALA A 433 -26.28 0.16 -31.90
C ALA A 433 -24.93 0.74 -32.34
N HIS A 434 -24.16 1.34 -31.40
CA HIS A 434 -22.79 1.76 -31.69
C HIS A 434 -21.92 0.54 -32.02
N ARG A 435 -22.01 -0.54 -31.25
CA ARG A 435 -21.27 -1.79 -31.53
C ARG A 435 -21.53 -2.29 -32.94
N LYS A 436 -22.80 -2.38 -33.35
CA LYS A 436 -23.19 -2.84 -34.69
C LYS A 436 -22.57 -1.96 -35.78
N LYS A 437 -22.54 -0.63 -35.60
CA LYS A 437 -21.89 0.30 -36.54
C LYS A 437 -20.38 0.10 -36.61
N ILE A 438 -19.71 -0.12 -35.47
CA ILE A 438 -18.25 -0.35 -35.42
C ILE A 438 -17.90 -1.69 -36.08
N VAL A 439 -18.65 -2.75 -35.79
CA VAL A 439 -18.43 -4.09 -36.39
C VAL A 439 -18.71 -4.07 -37.89
N ALA A 440 -19.69 -3.30 -38.35
CA ALA A 440 -19.91 -3.10 -39.79
C ALA A 440 -18.75 -2.33 -40.46
N LEU A 441 -18.12 -1.40 -39.74
CA LEU A 441 -16.98 -0.61 -40.24
C LEU A 441 -15.67 -1.40 -40.28
N ALA A 442 -15.46 -2.31 -39.32
CA ALA A 442 -14.27 -3.15 -39.21
C ALA A 442 -14.63 -4.55 -38.68
N PRO A 443 -15.11 -5.47 -39.54
CA PRO A 443 -15.59 -6.79 -39.13
C PRO A 443 -14.53 -7.65 -38.43
N GLU A 444 -13.28 -7.52 -38.88
CA GLU A 444 -12.09 -8.18 -38.30
C GLU A 444 -11.81 -7.81 -36.83
N LEU A 445 -12.45 -6.76 -36.31
CA LEU A 445 -12.26 -6.28 -34.94
C LEU A 445 -13.39 -6.68 -34.00
N SER A 446 -14.34 -7.49 -34.45
CA SER A 446 -15.54 -7.86 -33.68
C SER A 446 -15.26 -8.44 -32.28
N THR A 447 -14.10 -9.09 -32.10
CA THR A 447 -13.63 -9.66 -30.83
C THR A 447 -13.05 -8.61 -29.87
N ARG A 448 -12.64 -7.43 -30.37
CA ARG A 448 -12.08 -6.30 -29.59
C ARG A 448 -13.09 -5.18 -29.30
N VAL A 449 -14.30 -5.27 -29.87
CA VAL A 449 -15.35 -4.26 -29.72
C VAL A 449 -16.41 -4.74 -28.73
N HIS A 450 -16.51 -4.02 -27.62
CA HIS A 450 -17.42 -4.34 -26.52
C HIS A 450 -18.32 -3.14 -26.20
N CYS A 451 -19.54 -3.40 -25.72
CA CYS A 451 -20.32 -2.35 -25.06
C CYS A 451 -19.65 -2.01 -23.73
N LEU A 452 -19.63 -0.74 -23.32
CA LEU A 452 -19.02 -0.35 -22.04
C LEU A 452 -19.77 -1.02 -20.88
N ASP A 453 -21.09 -1.00 -20.92
CA ASP A 453 -21.97 -1.76 -20.04
C ASP A 453 -22.28 -3.14 -20.67
N ARG A 454 -22.29 -4.20 -19.85
CA ARG A 454 -22.63 -5.57 -20.29
C ARG A 454 -24.14 -5.80 -20.30
N ASP A 455 -24.86 -5.10 -19.43
CA ASP A 455 -26.25 -5.38 -19.11
C ASP A 455 -27.22 -4.49 -19.89
N GLY A 456 -26.70 -3.48 -20.62
CA GLY A 456 -27.53 -2.66 -21.49
C GLY A 456 -26.84 -1.45 -22.10
N ASP A 457 -27.66 -0.55 -22.64
CA ASP A 457 -27.21 0.68 -23.30
C ASP A 457 -27.05 1.83 -22.29
N ILE A 458 -26.01 2.64 -22.49
CA ILE A 458 -25.79 3.87 -21.72
C ILE A 458 -26.54 5.02 -22.41
N ALA A 459 -27.69 5.37 -21.83
CA ALA A 459 -28.54 6.45 -22.30
C ALA A 459 -27.81 7.80 -22.37
N GLU A 460 -28.24 8.64 -23.31
CA GLU A 460 -27.81 10.03 -23.39
C GLU A 460 -28.36 10.81 -22.19
N PRO A 461 -27.56 11.65 -21.51
CA PRO A 461 -28.08 12.57 -20.50
C PRO A 461 -29.18 13.48 -21.08
N ALA A 462 -30.21 13.76 -20.28
CA ALA A 462 -31.30 14.62 -20.71
C ALA A 462 -30.80 16.05 -20.94
N ALA A 463 -31.09 16.61 -22.11
CA ALA A 463 -30.66 17.96 -22.48
C ALA A 463 -31.16 18.98 -21.45
N GLY A 464 -30.28 19.89 -21.02
CA GLY A 464 -30.57 20.93 -20.03
C GLY A 464 -30.67 20.46 -18.57
N VAL A 465 -30.67 19.15 -18.29
CA VAL A 465 -30.81 18.63 -16.92
C VAL A 465 -29.44 18.24 -16.36
N TYR A 466 -28.80 19.16 -15.62
CA TYR A 466 -27.43 18.98 -15.11
C TYR A 466 -27.23 17.70 -14.27
N THR A 467 -28.19 17.35 -13.42
CA THR A 467 -28.12 16.15 -12.57
C THR A 467 -27.95 14.87 -13.40
N SER A 468 -28.60 14.79 -14.56
CA SER A 468 -28.47 13.64 -15.46
C SER A 468 -27.05 13.46 -16.03
N TYR A 469 -26.28 14.55 -16.17
CA TYR A 469 -24.86 14.48 -16.58
C TYR A 469 -23.97 13.96 -15.44
N VAL A 470 -24.25 14.37 -14.20
CA VAL A 470 -23.54 13.88 -13.02
C VAL A 470 -23.81 12.40 -12.80
N ASP A 471 -25.06 11.97 -12.91
CA ASP A 471 -25.44 10.56 -12.78
C ASP A 471 -24.83 9.71 -13.89
N CYS A 472 -24.81 10.23 -15.13
CA CYS A 472 -24.09 9.60 -16.24
C CYS A 472 -22.59 9.50 -15.94
N ALA A 473 -21.96 10.55 -15.42
CA ALA A 473 -20.54 10.55 -15.06
C ALA A 473 -20.22 9.49 -14.00
N ARG A 474 -21.05 9.38 -12.95
CA ARG A 474 -20.91 8.37 -11.88
C ARG A 474 -21.06 6.96 -12.44
N ARG A 475 -22.07 6.72 -13.29
CA ARG A 475 -22.26 5.42 -13.95
C ARG A 475 -21.08 5.06 -14.85
N LEU A 476 -20.61 6.01 -15.67
CA LEU A 476 -19.43 5.82 -16.51
C LEU A 476 -18.19 5.50 -15.66
N GLN A 477 -18.02 6.15 -14.50
CA GLN A 477 -16.90 5.87 -13.60
C GLN A 477 -16.91 4.42 -13.11
N VAL A 478 -18.06 3.89 -12.71
CA VAL A 478 -18.19 2.49 -12.30
C VAL A 478 -17.86 1.54 -13.44
N LEU A 479 -18.48 1.75 -14.61
CA LEU A 479 -18.33 0.86 -15.76
C LEU A 479 -16.92 0.89 -16.37
N VAL A 480 -16.31 2.08 -16.47
CA VAL A 480 -14.94 2.23 -16.95
C VAL A 480 -13.98 1.44 -16.07
N ARG A 481 -14.15 1.51 -14.74
CA ARG A 481 -13.30 0.73 -13.84
C ARG A 481 -13.48 -0.78 -14.05
N GLN A 482 -14.73 -1.26 -14.12
CA GLN A 482 -15.00 -2.69 -14.41
C GLN A 482 -14.33 -3.16 -15.72
N ARG A 483 -14.29 -2.31 -16.75
CA ARG A 483 -13.64 -2.65 -18.01
C ARG A 483 -12.12 -2.58 -17.97
N LEU A 484 -11.54 -1.63 -17.24
CA LEU A 484 -10.10 -1.59 -16.99
C LEU A 484 -9.65 -2.84 -16.21
N ASP A 485 -10.46 -3.26 -15.23
CA ASP A 485 -10.32 -4.49 -14.45
C ASP A 485 -10.23 -5.77 -15.30
N GLU A 486 -10.94 -5.81 -16.42
CA GLU A 486 -10.94 -6.94 -17.35
C GLU A 486 -9.71 -6.95 -18.28
N ILE A 487 -9.35 -5.79 -18.82
CA ILE A 487 -8.24 -5.67 -19.79
C ILE A 487 -6.88 -5.80 -19.11
N ASN A 488 -6.78 -5.37 -17.86
CA ASN A 488 -5.59 -5.54 -17.05
C ASN A 488 -5.99 -6.18 -15.73
N PRO A 489 -5.74 -7.49 -15.50
CA PRO A 489 -6.10 -8.18 -14.25
C PRO A 489 -5.50 -7.56 -12.98
N GLN A 490 -4.53 -6.64 -13.11
CA GLN A 490 -4.05 -5.82 -12.00
C GLN A 490 -5.11 -4.82 -11.49
N TYR A 491 -6.08 -4.44 -12.34
CA TYR A 491 -7.21 -3.56 -12.02
C TYR A 491 -8.35 -4.31 -11.30
N GLY A 492 -8.68 -5.56 -11.67
CA GLY A 492 -9.77 -6.40 -11.11
C GLY A 492 -9.85 -6.57 -9.59
N SER A 493 -8.79 -6.17 -8.88
CA SER A 493 -8.73 -6.08 -7.43
C SER A 493 -9.34 -4.78 -6.85
N ALA A 494 -9.83 -3.87 -7.69
CA ALA A 494 -10.27 -2.52 -7.31
C ALA A 494 -11.77 -2.29 -7.19
N VAL A 495 -12.64 -3.03 -7.90
CA VAL A 495 -14.07 -2.63 -8.06
C VAL A 495 -15.09 -3.62 -7.47
N ALA A 496 -14.70 -4.83 -7.08
CA ALA A 496 -15.62 -5.82 -6.52
C ALA A 496 -16.14 -5.52 -5.09
N GLY A 497 -16.03 -4.27 -4.60
CA GLY A 497 -16.43 -3.84 -3.25
C GLY A 497 -17.45 -2.70 -3.22
N GLY A 498 -18.29 -2.55 -4.24
CA GLY A 498 -19.31 -1.50 -4.32
C GLY A 498 -20.68 -2.01 -4.76
N ALA A 499 -21.30 -2.87 -3.93
CA ALA A 499 -22.76 -3.00 -3.82
C ALA A 499 -23.15 -2.53 -2.42
#